data_AF-A0A963T8E4-F1
#
_entry.id   AF-A0A963T8E4-F1
#
_cell.length_a   1.000
_cell.length_b   1.000
_cell.length_c   1.000
_cell.angle_alpha   90.00
_cell.angle_beta   90.00
_cell.angle_gamma   90.00
#
_symmetry.space_group_name_H-M   'P 1'
#
loop_
_entity.id
_entity.type
_entity.pdbx_description
1 polymer ?
#
loop_
_entity_poly.entity_id
_entity_poly.type
_entity_poly.pdbx_seq_one_letter_code
_entity_poly.pdbx_strand_id
1 'polypeptide(L)' 'DGIGTLRDGAFGVDLAVHAVVGLDWLVTRDWLVGLDVRAYVLPFSLATNGIDPVYLTVGLHVGYGFERF' A
#
# COMPACT_ATOMS: atom_id res chain seq x y z
N ASP A 1 0.89 -8.58 -0.54
CA ASP A 1 -0.31 -7.97 0.04
C ASP A 1 -1.55 -8.51 -0.63
N GLY A 2 -2.63 -8.60 0.13
CA GLY A 2 -3.96 -8.72 -0.45
C GLY A 2 -4.50 -7.33 -0.76
N ILE A 3 -5.14 -7.16 -1.92
CA ILE A 3 -5.91 -5.95 -2.22
C ILE A 3 -7.37 -6.37 -2.44
N GLY A 4 -8.28 -5.66 -1.76
CA GLY A 4 -9.71 -5.77 -2.01
C GLY A 4 -10.11 -4.71 -3.03
N THR A 5 -10.74 -5.13 -4.13
CA THR A 5 -11.22 -4.21 -5.17
C THR A 5 -12.74 -4.28 -5.25
N LEU A 6 -13.38 -3.14 -5.51
CA LEU A 6 -14.82 -3.05 -5.71
C LEU A 6 -15.08 -2.36 -7.04
N ARG A 7 -15.63 -3.10 -8.01
CA ARG A 7 -15.90 -2.63 -9.37
C ARG A 7 -17.31 -3.06 -9.78
N ASP A 8 -18.10 -2.10 -10.24
CA ASP A 8 -19.47 -2.32 -10.72
C ASP A 8 -20.35 -3.13 -9.74
N GLY A 9 -20.15 -2.91 -8.43
CA GLY A 9 -20.90 -3.59 -7.37
C GLY A 9 -20.41 -5.01 -7.02
N ALA A 10 -19.39 -5.53 -7.70
CA ALA A 10 -18.74 -6.79 -7.37
C ALA A 10 -17.46 -6.56 -6.56
N PHE A 11 -17.27 -7.36 -5.50
CA PHE A 11 -16.06 -7.35 -4.67
C PHE A 11 -15.13 -8.50 -5.07
N GLY A 12 -13.85 -8.19 -5.29
CA GLY A 12 -12.78 -9.15 -5.56
C GLY A 12 -11.67 -9.05 -4.52
N VAL A 13 -11.07 -10.19 -4.17
CA VAL A 13 -9.85 -10.24 -3.34
C VAL A 13 -8.75 -10.88 -4.17
N ASP A 14 -7.66 -10.15 -4.31
CA ASP A 14 -6.55 -10.55 -5.18
C ASP A 14 -5.23 -10.51 -4.44
N LEU A 15 -4.33 -11.42 -4.84
CA LEU A 15 -2.95 -11.40 -4.41
C LEU A 15 -2.16 -10.46 -5.32
N ALA A 16 -1.60 -9.41 -4.73
CA ALA A 16 -0.81 -8.43 -5.45
C ALA A 16 0.65 -8.46 -5.01
N VAL A 17 1.54 -8.41 -6.00
CA VAL A 17 2.94 -8.05 -5.79
C VAL A 17 2.99 -6.53 -5.74
N HIS A 18 3.69 -5.97 -4.75
CA HIS A 18 3.83 -4.53 -4.65
C HIS A 18 5.27 -4.11 -4.42
N ALA A 19 5.57 -2.90 -4.84
CA ALA A 19 6.78 -2.18 -4.49
C ALA A 19 6.37 -0.94 -3.69
N VAL A 20 7.10 -0.66 -2.61
CA VAL A 20 6.94 0.53 -1.79
C VAL A 20 8.16 1.41 -1.94
N VAL A 21 7.97 2.68 -2.23
CA VAL A 21 9.00 3.71 -2.11
C VAL A 21 8.46 4.78 -1.18
N GLY A 22 9.17 5.06 -0.10
CA GLY A 22 8.75 6.04 0.89
C GLY A 22 9.88 6.95 1.34
N LEU A 23 9.49 8.07 1.91
CA LEU A 23 10.38 9.02 2.56
C LEU A 23 9.85 9.31 3.96
N ASP A 24 10.70 9.07 4.96
CA ASP A 24 10.40 9.33 6.36
C ASP A 24 11.17 10.56 6.84
N TRP A 25 10.43 11.50 7.43
CA TRP A 25 10.99 12.67 8.07
C TRP A 25 10.96 12.51 9.58
N LEU A 26 12.13 12.58 10.19
CA LEU A 26 12.27 12.57 11.64
C LEU A 26 11.87 13.94 12.20
N VAL A 27 10.68 14.04 12.80
CA VAL A 27 10.15 15.28 13.38
C VAL A 27 10.82 15.56 14.72
N THR A 28 11.00 14.52 15.53
CA THR A 28 11.79 14.54 16.78
C THR A 28 12.56 13.23 16.89
N ARG A 29 13.45 13.10 17.89
CA ARG A 29 14.24 11.86 18.08
C ARG A 29 13.42 10.57 18.02
N ASP A 30 12.18 10.61 18.50
CA ASP A 30 11.32 9.42 18.61
C ASP A 30 10.13 9.45 17.65
N TRP A 31 9.87 10.55 16.94
CA TRP A 31 8.69 10.67 16.08
C TRP A 31 9.08 10.86 14.61
N LEU A 32 8.43 10.07 13.75
CA LEU A 32 8.61 10.13 12.30
C LEU A 32 7.26 10.30 11.60
N VAL A 33 7.27 11.10 10.54
CA VAL A 33 6.15 11.26 9.62
C VAL A 33 6.63 10.84 8.24
N GLY A 34 5.92 9.90 7.64
CA GLY A 34 6.31 9.28 6.38
C GLY A 34 5.27 9.47 5.29
N LEU A 35 5.75 9.54 4.06
CA LEU A 35 4.96 9.46 2.84
C LEU A 35 5.42 8.22 2.07
N ASP A 36 4.50 7.32 1.73
CA ASP A 36 4.79 6.15 0.90
C ASP A 36 3.97 6.13 -0.39
N VAL A 37 4.62 5.73 -1.48
CA VAL A 37 4.00 5.43 -2.76
C VAL A 37 4.09 3.94 -2.97
N ARG A 38 2.94 3.31 -3.22
CA ARG A 38 2.81 1.87 -3.39
C ARG A 38 2.25 1.53 -4.75
N ALA A 39 3.06 0.86 -5.57
CA ALA A 39 2.61 0.29 -6.83
C ALA A 39 2.25 -1.18 -6.62
N TYR A 40 1.03 -1.55 -6.96
CA TYR A 40 0.52 -2.92 -6.94
C TYR A 40 0.42 -3.44 -8.37
N VAL A 41 0.91 -4.64 -8.61
CA VAL A 41 0.72 -5.41 -9.84
C VAL A 41 -0.03 -6.69 -9.47
N LEU A 42 -1.10 -6.98 -10.20
CA LEU A 42 -1.93 -8.16 -10.01
C LEU A 42 -1.61 -9.18 -11.11
N PRO A 43 -0.62 -10.08 -10.89
CA PRO A 43 -0.28 -11.11 -11.88
C PRO A 43 -1.40 -12.16 -12.05
N PHE A 44 -2.27 -12.31 -11.05
CA PHE A 44 -3.42 -13.20 -11.06
C PHE A 44 -4.64 -12.42 -10.53
N SER A 45 -5.68 -12.29 -11.35
CA SER A 45 -6.95 -11.68 -10.97
C SER A 45 -8.00 -12.78 -10.75
N LEU A 46 -8.52 -12.87 -9.54
CA LEU A 46 -9.67 -13.69 -9.12
C LEU A 46 -10.99 -12.93 -9.26
N ALA A 47 -10.97 -11.62 -9.51
CA ALA A 47 -12.18 -10.84 -9.71
C ALA A 47 -12.95 -11.27 -10.98
N THR A 48 -14.27 -11.45 -10.82
CA THR A 48 -15.18 -11.94 -11.87
C THR A 48 -15.35 -10.94 -13.00
N ASN A 49 -15.30 -9.65 -12.67
CA ASN A 49 -15.30 -8.55 -13.62
C ASN A 49 -13.87 -7.99 -13.63
N GLY A 50 -13.17 -8.13 -14.76
CA GLY A 50 -11.75 -7.82 -14.87
C GLY A 50 -11.34 -6.51 -14.18
N ILE A 51 -10.21 -6.55 -13.49
CA ILE A 51 -9.62 -5.43 -12.75
C ILE A 51 -8.38 -4.94 -13.47
N ASP A 52 -8.08 -3.66 -13.27
CA ASP A 52 -6.88 -3.08 -13.86
C ASP A 52 -5.64 -3.80 -13.28
N PRO A 53 -4.66 -4.16 -14.11
CA PRO A 53 -3.55 -5.01 -13.67
C PRO A 53 -2.57 -4.27 -12.76
N VAL A 54 -2.66 -2.94 -12.69
CA VAL A 54 -1.72 -2.08 -11.96
C VAL A 54 -2.50 -1.00 -11.19
N TYR A 55 -2.19 -0.86 -9.90
CA TYR A 55 -2.71 0.23 -9.06
C TYR A 55 -1.57 1.02 -8.45
N LEU A 56 -1.78 2.32 -8.26
CA LEU A 56 -0.88 3.19 -7.53
C LEU A 56 -1.63 3.78 -6.35
N THR A 57 -1.02 3.70 -5.17
CA THR A 57 -1.55 4.27 -3.93
C THR A 57 -0.51 5.19 -3.31
N VAL A 58 -0.99 6.21 -2.60
CA VAL A 58 -0.16 7.13 -1.84
C VAL A 58 -0.68 7.15 -0.42
N GLY A 59 0.20 6.91 0.54
CA GLY A 59 -0.09 6.82 1.97
C GLY A 59 0.69 7.87 2.75
N LEU A 60 0.06 8.39 3.80
CA LEU A 60 0.73 9.13 4.86
C LEU A 60 0.67 8.27 6.12
N HIS A 61 1.78 8.21 6.85
CA HIS A 61 1.84 7.49 8.11
C HIS A 61 2.64 8.24 9.16
N VAL A 62 2.38 7.91 10.42
CA VAL A 62 3.09 8.44 11.58
C VAL A 62 3.66 7.24 12.33
N GLY A 63 4.93 7.32 12.68
CA GLY A 63 5.62 6.29 13.45
C GLY A 63 6.23 6.84 14.72
N TYR A 64 6.45 5.93 15.66
CA TYR A 64 7.19 6.17 16.89
C TYR A 64 8.40 5.24 16.94
N GLY A 65 9.60 5.80 17.00
CA GLY A 65 10.86 5.11 17.13
C GLY A 65 11.09 4.68 18.57
N PHE A 66 11.24 3.38 18.79
CA PHE A 66 11.67 2.83 20.06
C PHE A 66 13.20 2.73 20.03
N GLU A 67 13.93 3.84 20.16
CA GLU A 67 15.39 3.74 20.28
C GLU A 67 15.75 2.89 21.51
N ARG A 68 16.54 1.84 21.25
CA ARG A 68 17.24 0.99 22.22
C ARG A 68 18.60 1.66 22.45
N PHE A 69 18.95 1.86 23.73
CA PHE A 69 20.19 2.46 24.23
C PHE A 69 21.43 2.26 23.35
#